data_AF-A0A3B9A3F5-F1
#
_entry.id   AF-A0A3B9A3F5-F1
#
_cell.length_a   1.000
_cell.length_b   1.000
_cell.length_c   1.000
_cell.angle_alpha   90.00
_cell.angle_beta   90.00
_cell.angle_gamma   90.00
#
_symmetry.space_group_name_H-M   'P 1'
#
loop_
_entity.id
_entity.type
_entity.pdbx_description
1 polymer ?
#
loop_
_entity_poly.entity_id
_entity_poly.type
_entity_poly.pdbx_seq_one_letter_code
_entity_poly.pdbx_strand_id
1 'polypeptide(L)'
;MTILRFRPSSPFNFPQMMVWTGDASGLAEHVDAIRQQLLSLHSPVFILTDGQNIWLADQGNIISAENNPSSSYRWLATLPPAPIESLGDNSFCEWHGCRYAYYSGAMANGIASTRLVISMGKAGFLASFGAAGLSPERIEAAINEIQSALPQGPYAFNLINSPNEPAMERRAAELYVRHGVRTVEASAYLEITPALVYYRASGLSLQPDGKIRIQNRLIAKLSRKEVARQFMLPAPDEILNQLAQEGKLTETQANLARQVAMADDITVEADSGGHTDNRPLVGLLPSILALRDEIQAQMNYPVPIRIGAAGGISTPQAALAAFMMGAAYIVTGSVNQACVEAGASEHTRRLLAQADMADVTMAPAADMFEMGVKVQVLKRGTMFAMRASKLYELYSRYPSLEAIPSDELQKLEKTVFKRPVEEIWQDTVSFFQQRDPHQLERAEKDPRHKMALVFRWYLGLSSRWSNSGEKGREMDYQIWCGPAMGAFNEWVRGTYLEKPENRSVVDVALHILTGAAYLQRVRLLNAYGIQTPPELERYQPLHKLNEVVSATV
;
A
#
# COMPACT_ATOMS: atom_id res chain seq x y z
N MET A 1 43.69 -1.27 6.08
CA MET A 1 42.86 -1.94 7.11
C MET A 1 41.46 -2.05 6.55
N THR A 2 40.91 -3.25 6.46
CA THR A 2 39.54 -3.42 5.95
C THR A 2 38.53 -2.84 6.93
N ILE A 3 37.44 -2.32 6.38
CA ILE A 3 36.38 -1.67 7.15
C ILE A 3 35.50 -2.70 7.86
N LEU A 4 35.37 -3.90 7.27
CA LEU A 4 34.68 -5.04 7.88
C LEU A 4 35.58 -5.72 8.92
N ARG A 5 35.00 -6.04 10.08
CA ARG A 5 35.70 -6.70 11.20
C ARG A 5 34.80 -7.77 11.80
N PHE A 6 35.39 -8.80 12.40
CA PHE A 6 34.60 -9.72 13.23
C PHE A 6 34.09 -9.01 14.47
N ARG A 7 32.88 -9.35 14.91
CA ARG A 7 32.39 -9.01 16.25
C ARG A 7 33.29 -9.68 17.28
N PRO A 8 33.56 -9.02 18.43
CA PRO A 8 34.25 -9.66 19.55
C PRO A 8 33.56 -10.99 19.87
N SER A 9 34.35 -12.07 19.99
CA SER A 9 33.85 -13.42 20.32
C SER A 9 33.00 -14.10 19.24
N SER A 10 33.12 -13.73 17.95
CA SER A 10 32.40 -14.41 16.86
C SER A 10 32.76 -15.90 16.80
N PRO A 11 31.78 -16.84 16.86
CA PRO A 11 32.05 -18.26 16.73
C PRO A 11 32.48 -18.64 15.30
N PHE A 12 32.41 -17.74 14.33
CA PHE A 12 32.71 -18.06 12.92
C PHE A 12 34.20 -18.03 12.55
N ASN A 13 35.09 -17.85 13.54
CA ASN A 13 36.55 -17.88 13.34
C ASN A 13 37.12 -19.31 13.53
N PHE A 14 36.64 -20.28 12.76
CA PHE A 14 37.18 -21.64 12.73
C PHE A 14 38.04 -21.87 11.47
N PRO A 15 39.05 -22.76 11.51
CA PRO A 15 39.83 -23.10 10.33
C PRO A 15 38.93 -23.71 9.26
N GLN A 16 38.75 -23.00 8.15
CA GLN A 16 37.96 -23.48 7.02
C GLN A 16 38.85 -24.24 6.04
N MET A 17 38.36 -25.40 5.56
CA MET A 17 39.05 -26.24 4.56
C MET A 17 38.86 -25.75 3.12
N MET A 18 38.15 -24.63 2.93
CA MET A 18 37.86 -24.05 1.62
C MET A 18 38.57 -22.70 1.48
N VAL A 19 39.16 -22.47 0.31
CA VAL A 19 39.82 -21.22 -0.05
C VAL A 19 39.17 -20.62 -1.29
N TRP A 20 39.27 -19.30 -1.40
CA TRP A 20 38.85 -18.60 -2.60
C TRP A 20 40.00 -18.49 -3.59
N THR A 21 39.66 -18.56 -4.87
CA THR A 21 40.55 -18.35 -6.00
C THR A 21 39.93 -17.36 -6.97
N GLY A 22 40.59 -16.23 -7.16
CA GLY A 22 40.18 -15.15 -8.05
C GLY A 22 41.23 -14.04 -8.08
N ASP A 23 40.96 -12.98 -8.84
CA ASP A 23 41.83 -11.81 -8.92
C ASP A 23 41.69 -10.96 -7.65
N ALA A 24 42.77 -10.85 -6.86
CA ALA A 24 42.79 -10.09 -5.62
C ALA A 24 42.51 -8.59 -5.81
N SER A 25 42.69 -8.05 -7.01
CA SER A 25 42.32 -6.65 -7.32
C SER A 25 40.81 -6.40 -7.30
N GLY A 26 40.00 -7.47 -7.36
CA GLY A 26 38.55 -7.44 -7.22
C GLY A 26 38.04 -7.44 -5.78
N LEU A 27 38.92 -7.45 -4.78
CA LEU A 27 38.52 -7.41 -3.37
C LEU A 27 38.06 -6.01 -2.96
N ALA A 28 36.91 -5.90 -2.31
CA ALA A 28 36.39 -4.61 -1.89
C ALA A 28 37.12 -4.05 -0.66
N GLU A 29 37.88 -2.97 -0.86
CA GLU A 29 38.74 -2.35 0.15
C GLU A 29 38.11 -1.19 0.93
N HIS A 30 37.21 -0.44 0.30
CA HIS A 30 36.57 0.76 0.86
C HIS A 30 35.03 0.67 0.87
N VAL A 31 34.36 1.54 1.62
CA VAL A 31 32.89 1.52 1.82
C VAL A 31 32.15 1.45 0.49
N ASP A 32 32.51 2.27 -0.49
CA ASP A 32 31.78 2.31 -1.76
C ASP A 32 31.95 1.05 -2.60
N ALA A 33 33.14 0.44 -2.63
CA ALA A 33 33.36 -0.85 -3.31
C ALA A 33 32.57 -1.97 -2.63
N ILE A 34 32.56 -1.99 -1.29
CA ILE A 34 31.76 -2.96 -0.52
C ILE A 34 30.27 -2.77 -0.82
N ARG A 35 29.79 -1.51 -0.84
CA ARG A 35 28.40 -1.19 -1.16
C ARG A 35 28.03 -1.64 -2.57
N GLN A 36 28.89 -1.40 -3.55
CA GLN A 36 28.66 -1.82 -4.94
C GLN A 36 28.55 -3.35 -5.07
N GLN A 37 29.44 -4.11 -4.44
CA GLN A 37 29.35 -5.57 -4.44
C GLN A 37 28.07 -6.07 -3.75
N LEU A 38 27.70 -5.47 -2.61
CA LEU A 38 26.44 -5.80 -1.93
C LEU A 38 25.21 -5.44 -2.77
N LEU A 39 25.28 -4.38 -3.58
CA LEU A 39 24.24 -3.98 -4.54
C LEU A 39 24.23 -4.81 -5.83
N SER A 40 25.21 -5.70 -6.06
CA SER A 40 25.19 -6.65 -7.17
C SER A 40 24.20 -7.80 -6.89
N LEU A 41 22.90 -7.47 -6.86
CA LEU A 41 21.84 -8.30 -6.30
C LEU A 41 21.62 -9.64 -7.05
N HIS A 42 22.03 -9.74 -8.31
CA HIS A 42 21.86 -10.95 -9.12
C HIS A 42 23.04 -11.92 -9.01
N SER A 43 24.14 -11.52 -8.40
CA SER A 43 25.35 -12.35 -8.25
C SER A 43 25.60 -12.70 -6.79
N PRO A 44 26.15 -13.89 -6.48
CA PRO A 44 26.61 -14.18 -5.13
C PRO A 44 27.75 -13.23 -4.71
N VAL A 45 27.90 -13.02 -3.40
CA VAL A 45 29.04 -12.29 -2.84
C VAL A 45 29.76 -13.21 -1.86
N PHE A 46 31.04 -13.46 -2.10
CA PHE A 46 31.89 -14.27 -1.24
C PHE A 46 32.42 -13.42 -0.09
N ILE A 47 32.33 -13.97 1.12
CA ILE A 47 32.91 -13.39 2.33
C ILE A 47 34.21 -14.16 2.60
N LEU A 48 35.32 -13.45 2.68
CA LEU A 48 36.66 -14.01 2.78
C LEU A 48 37.42 -13.44 3.98
N THR A 49 38.44 -14.16 4.45
CA THR A 49 39.40 -13.64 5.42
C THR A 49 40.82 -14.08 5.11
N ASP A 50 41.78 -13.19 5.40
CA ASP A 50 43.21 -13.48 5.40
C ASP A 50 43.74 -13.83 6.81
N GLY A 51 42.83 -13.99 7.79
CA GLY A 51 43.14 -14.21 9.21
C GLY A 51 43.27 -12.92 10.04
N GLN A 52 43.34 -11.75 9.40
CA GLN A 52 43.39 -10.44 10.06
C GLN A 52 42.21 -9.55 9.69
N ASN A 53 41.83 -9.58 8.42
CA ASN A 53 40.86 -8.72 7.76
C ASN A 53 39.71 -9.55 7.18
N ILE A 54 38.60 -8.86 6.86
CA ILE A 54 37.45 -9.43 6.15
C ILE A 54 37.29 -8.72 4.83
N TRP A 55 37.08 -9.52 3.79
CA TRP A 55 37.00 -9.07 2.41
C TRP A 55 35.69 -9.55 1.77
N LEU A 56 35.18 -8.78 0.82
CA LEU A 56 34.12 -9.22 -0.09
C LEU A 56 34.68 -9.36 -1.50
N ALA A 57 34.18 -10.35 -2.23
CA ALA A 57 34.42 -10.57 -3.65
C ALA A 57 33.11 -10.94 -4.34
N ASP A 58 32.87 -10.43 -5.55
CA ASP A 58 31.72 -10.76 -6.40
C ASP A 58 32.07 -11.71 -7.56
N GLN A 59 33.36 -12.08 -7.68
CA GLN A 59 33.86 -13.07 -8.63
C GLN A 59 34.83 -14.07 -7.98
N GLY A 60 35.19 -15.10 -8.73
CA GLY A 60 36.09 -16.17 -8.31
C GLY A 60 35.37 -17.46 -7.93
N ASN A 61 36.15 -18.46 -7.52
CA ASN A 61 35.69 -19.81 -7.22
C ASN A 61 36.14 -20.26 -5.83
N ILE A 62 35.28 -21.04 -5.17
CA ILE A 62 35.57 -21.66 -3.88
C ILE A 62 36.06 -23.09 -4.13
N ILE A 63 37.28 -23.41 -3.71
CA ILE A 63 37.92 -24.72 -3.90
C ILE A 63 38.49 -25.25 -2.58
N SER A 64 38.81 -26.55 -2.53
CA SER A 64 39.52 -27.14 -1.38
C SER A 64 40.90 -26.47 -1.19
N ALA A 65 41.27 -26.23 0.08
CA ALA A 65 42.59 -25.73 0.45
C ALA A 65 43.73 -26.65 -0.04
N GLU A 66 43.46 -27.95 -0.22
CA GLU A 66 44.43 -28.91 -0.78
C GLU A 66 44.80 -28.60 -2.24
N ASN A 67 43.85 -28.06 -3.01
CA ASN A 67 44.03 -27.74 -4.42
C ASN A 67 44.70 -26.38 -4.65
N ASN A 68 44.75 -25.52 -3.61
CA ASN A 68 45.51 -24.28 -3.64
C ASN A 68 45.99 -23.89 -2.22
N PRO A 69 47.02 -24.58 -1.71
CA PRO A 69 47.54 -24.32 -0.36
C PRO A 69 48.20 -22.94 -0.22
N SER A 70 48.48 -22.26 -1.34
CA SER A 70 49.07 -20.92 -1.37
C SER A 70 48.06 -19.77 -1.28
N SER A 71 46.74 -20.05 -1.35
CA SER A 71 45.74 -18.99 -1.26
C SER A 71 45.77 -18.32 0.12
N SER A 72 45.94 -17.00 0.11
CA SER A 72 45.91 -16.18 1.33
C SER A 72 44.48 -15.88 1.80
N TYR A 73 43.46 -16.19 1.00
CA TYR A 73 42.06 -15.86 1.28
C TYR A 73 41.24 -17.11 1.53
N ARG A 74 40.89 -17.32 2.81
CA ARG A 74 39.98 -18.38 3.24
C ARG A 74 38.55 -17.94 3.01
N TRP A 75 37.73 -18.87 2.52
CA TRP A 75 36.29 -18.65 2.45
C TRP A 75 35.72 -18.60 3.87
N LEU A 76 34.66 -17.83 4.08
CA LEU A 76 33.89 -17.79 5.33
C LEU A 76 32.44 -18.21 5.12
N ALA A 77 31.81 -17.57 4.13
CA ALA A 77 30.43 -17.77 3.75
C ALA A 77 30.18 -17.16 2.36
N THR A 78 29.03 -17.48 1.77
CA THR A 78 28.57 -16.89 0.52
C THR A 78 27.21 -16.24 0.77
N LEU A 79 27.10 -14.95 0.49
CA LEU A 79 25.80 -14.29 0.40
C LEU A 79 25.16 -14.71 -0.93
N PRO A 80 23.94 -15.25 -0.93
CA PRO A 80 23.29 -15.65 -2.18
C PRO A 80 22.92 -14.42 -3.02
N PRO A 81 22.63 -14.62 -4.33
CA PRO A 81 21.81 -13.68 -5.10
C PRO A 81 20.57 -13.29 -4.28
N ALA A 82 20.29 -11.99 -4.21
CA ALA A 82 19.12 -11.43 -3.55
C ALA A 82 18.41 -10.46 -4.51
N PRO A 83 17.98 -10.92 -5.70
CA PRO A 83 17.26 -10.06 -6.64
C PRO A 83 15.98 -9.53 -5.98
N ILE A 84 15.55 -8.33 -6.35
CA ILE A 84 14.38 -7.70 -5.72
C ILE A 84 13.08 -8.50 -5.94
N GLU A 85 13.05 -9.32 -6.99
CA GLU A 85 11.98 -10.29 -7.30
C GLU A 85 11.91 -11.46 -6.31
N SER A 86 12.99 -11.72 -5.56
CA SER A 86 13.00 -12.78 -4.53
C SER A 86 12.43 -12.32 -3.18
N LEU A 87 12.12 -11.03 -3.04
CA LEU A 87 11.46 -10.51 -1.84
C LEU A 87 9.97 -10.87 -1.86
N GLY A 88 9.46 -11.39 -0.73
CA GLY A 88 8.07 -11.80 -0.59
C GLY A 88 7.78 -13.18 -1.17
N ASP A 89 6.54 -13.38 -1.59
CA ASP A 89 6.02 -14.67 -2.08
C ASP A 89 5.86 -14.61 -3.60
N ASN A 90 6.63 -15.43 -4.33
CA ASN A 90 6.57 -15.48 -5.79
C ASN A 90 5.20 -15.91 -6.32
N SER A 91 4.41 -16.67 -5.54
CA SER A 91 3.06 -17.06 -5.95
C SER A 91 2.11 -15.86 -6.01
N PHE A 92 2.36 -14.77 -5.29
CA PHE A 92 1.64 -13.50 -5.48
C PHE A 92 1.91 -12.93 -6.88
N CYS A 93 3.18 -12.89 -7.27
CA CYS A 93 3.63 -12.37 -8.56
C CYS A 93 3.02 -13.15 -9.73
N GLU A 94 3.13 -14.48 -9.69
CA GLU A 94 2.54 -15.39 -10.67
C GLU A 94 1.01 -15.24 -10.71
N TRP A 95 0.37 -15.17 -9.54
CA TRP A 95 -1.08 -15.05 -9.44
C TRP A 95 -1.56 -13.74 -10.06
N HIS A 96 -0.91 -12.60 -9.79
CA HIS A 96 -1.35 -11.29 -10.29
C HIS A 96 -0.75 -10.88 -11.63
N GLY A 97 0.21 -11.64 -12.17
CA GLY A 97 0.94 -11.29 -13.38
C GLY A 97 1.84 -10.07 -13.20
N CYS A 98 2.31 -9.82 -11.97
CA CYS A 98 3.28 -8.79 -11.66
C CYS A 98 4.67 -9.41 -11.44
N ARG A 99 5.70 -8.58 -11.49
CA ARG A 99 7.10 -8.97 -11.34
C ARG A 99 7.57 -8.92 -9.88
N TYR A 100 6.98 -8.01 -9.10
CA TYR A 100 7.41 -7.72 -7.74
C TYR A 100 6.28 -7.96 -6.74
N ALA A 101 6.64 -8.46 -5.56
CA ALA A 101 5.73 -8.63 -4.41
C ALA A 101 5.42 -7.29 -3.73
N TYR A 102 4.86 -6.38 -4.52
CA TYR A 102 4.60 -5.00 -4.17
C TYR A 102 3.36 -4.53 -4.93
N TYR A 103 2.48 -3.77 -4.27
CA TYR A 103 1.49 -3.00 -5.00
C TYR A 103 1.27 -1.58 -4.44
N SER A 104 0.90 -0.65 -5.32
CA SER A 104 0.42 0.68 -4.88
C SER A 104 -1.05 0.59 -4.47
N GLY A 105 -1.34 0.85 -3.20
CA GLY A 105 -2.70 0.90 -2.67
C GLY A 105 -3.56 1.97 -3.33
N ALA A 106 -4.87 1.74 -3.37
CA ALA A 106 -5.80 2.74 -3.86
C ALA A 106 -5.79 4.00 -2.99
N MET A 107 -5.91 5.14 -3.65
CA MET A 107 -6.09 6.45 -3.04
C MET A 107 -7.30 7.11 -3.70
N ALA A 108 -8.31 7.44 -2.89
CA ALA A 108 -9.67 7.80 -3.33
C ALA A 108 -9.72 8.97 -4.32
N ASN A 109 -10.87 9.14 -4.96
CA ASN A 109 -11.16 10.23 -5.91
C ASN A 109 -10.15 10.33 -7.07
N GLY A 110 -9.61 9.19 -7.52
CA GLY A 110 -8.65 9.14 -8.61
C GLY A 110 -7.25 9.67 -8.27
N ILE A 111 -6.90 9.83 -6.98
CA ILE A 111 -5.53 10.16 -6.56
C ILE A 111 -4.58 9.04 -7.01
N ALA A 112 -4.97 7.77 -6.81
CA ALA A 112 -4.37 6.65 -7.52
C ALA A 112 -4.93 6.65 -8.96
N SER A 113 -4.33 7.53 -9.77
CA SER A 113 -4.81 7.91 -11.09
C SER A 113 -4.59 6.81 -12.14
N THR A 114 -5.20 6.96 -13.32
CA THR A 114 -4.91 6.10 -14.47
C THR A 114 -3.43 6.16 -14.84
N ARG A 115 -2.83 7.35 -14.85
CA ARG A 115 -1.38 7.55 -15.08
C ARG A 115 -0.52 6.76 -14.10
N LEU A 116 -0.87 6.78 -12.81
CA LEU A 116 -0.14 6.04 -11.78
C LEU A 116 -0.23 4.53 -12.02
N VAL A 117 -1.46 4.02 -12.23
CA VAL A 117 -1.69 2.59 -12.47
C VAL A 117 -0.99 2.12 -13.74
N ILE A 118 -1.06 2.89 -14.83
CA ILE A 118 -0.40 2.57 -16.09
C ILE A 118 1.12 2.57 -15.94
N SER A 119 1.69 3.55 -15.22
CA SER A 119 3.15 3.62 -15.02
C SER A 119 3.65 2.44 -14.20
N MET A 120 2.95 2.10 -13.13
CA MET A 120 3.26 0.93 -12.30
C MET A 120 3.12 -0.38 -13.07
N GLY A 121 2.02 -0.58 -13.80
CA GLY A 121 1.76 -1.80 -14.56
C GLY A 121 2.80 -2.03 -15.67
N LYS A 122 3.20 -0.97 -16.40
CA LYS A 122 4.26 -1.07 -17.41
C LYS A 122 5.61 -1.49 -16.83
N ALA A 123 5.89 -1.08 -15.60
CA ALA A 123 7.10 -1.46 -14.87
C ALA A 123 6.97 -2.84 -14.16
N GLY A 124 5.85 -3.55 -14.33
CA GLY A 124 5.62 -4.86 -13.72
C GLY A 124 5.14 -4.82 -12.27
N PHE A 125 4.71 -3.67 -11.75
CA PHE A 125 4.10 -3.56 -10.43
C PHE A 125 2.57 -3.60 -10.51
N LEU A 126 1.93 -4.20 -9.53
CA LEU A 126 0.48 -4.06 -9.37
C LEU A 126 0.15 -2.68 -8.79
N ALA A 127 -0.96 -2.08 -9.23
CA ALA A 127 -1.48 -0.84 -8.65
C ALA A 127 -3.00 -0.82 -8.73
N SER A 128 -3.63 -0.31 -7.66
CA SER A 128 -5.09 -0.26 -7.52
C SER A 128 -5.62 1.14 -7.85
N PHE A 129 -6.47 1.24 -8.88
CA PHE A 129 -7.10 2.50 -9.26
C PHE A 129 -8.04 3.02 -8.16
N GLY A 130 -7.95 4.32 -7.88
CA GLY A 130 -8.69 5.01 -6.82
C GLY A 130 -10.16 5.29 -7.14
N ALA A 131 -10.97 4.24 -7.27
CA ALA A 131 -12.37 4.36 -7.68
C ALA A 131 -13.31 4.98 -6.63
N ALA A 132 -12.98 4.90 -5.33
CA ALA A 132 -13.80 5.42 -4.25
C ALA A 132 -14.15 6.91 -4.45
N GLY A 133 -15.45 7.25 -4.38
CA GLY A 133 -15.94 8.62 -4.55
C GLY A 133 -16.15 9.08 -6.00
N LEU A 134 -15.77 8.29 -7.00
CA LEU A 134 -15.99 8.57 -8.42
C LEU A 134 -17.37 8.08 -8.90
N SER A 135 -17.89 8.71 -9.95
CA SER A 135 -19.13 8.26 -10.60
C SER A 135 -18.89 7.01 -11.45
N PRO A 136 -19.93 6.20 -11.74
CA PRO A 136 -19.83 5.04 -12.62
C PRO A 136 -19.20 5.35 -13.98
N GLU A 137 -19.55 6.48 -14.59
CA GLU A 137 -19.05 6.90 -15.90
C GLU A 137 -17.53 7.18 -15.84
N ARG A 138 -17.07 7.77 -14.74
CA ARG A 138 -15.64 8.03 -14.54
C ARG A 138 -14.86 6.74 -14.28
N ILE A 139 -15.45 5.79 -13.54
CA ILE A 139 -14.88 4.47 -13.33
C ILE A 139 -14.76 3.72 -14.67
N GLU A 140 -15.83 3.69 -15.47
CA GLU A 140 -15.83 3.05 -16.80
C GLU A 140 -14.80 3.67 -17.75
N ALA A 141 -14.69 5.00 -17.78
CA ALA A 141 -13.64 5.68 -18.56
C ALA A 141 -12.23 5.27 -18.11
N ALA A 142 -11.99 5.15 -16.80
CA ALA A 142 -10.70 4.72 -16.28
C ALA A 142 -10.39 3.25 -16.61
N ILE A 143 -11.39 2.36 -16.59
CA ILE A 143 -11.25 0.96 -17.03
C ILE A 143 -10.76 0.92 -18.47
N ASN A 144 -11.44 1.62 -19.37
CA ASN A 144 -11.09 1.65 -20.79
C ASN A 144 -9.66 2.17 -21.03
N GLU A 145 -9.28 3.27 -20.37
CA GLU A 145 -7.95 3.86 -20.48
C GLU A 145 -6.86 2.90 -19.98
N ILE A 146 -7.05 2.32 -18.79
CA ILE A 146 -6.08 1.40 -18.19
C ILE A 146 -5.96 0.11 -19.01
N GLN A 147 -7.07 -0.48 -19.46
CA GLN A 147 -7.06 -1.70 -20.26
C GLN A 147 -6.44 -1.48 -21.64
N SER A 148 -6.65 -0.32 -22.26
CA SER A 148 -6.00 0.02 -23.53
C SER A 148 -4.48 0.09 -23.37
N ALA A 149 -3.99 0.64 -22.27
CA ALA A 149 -2.56 0.76 -21.99
C ALA A 149 -1.92 -0.53 -21.42
N LEU A 150 -2.71 -1.37 -20.76
CA LEU A 150 -2.29 -2.60 -20.08
C LEU A 150 -3.24 -3.78 -20.43
N PRO A 151 -3.26 -4.23 -21.70
CA PRO A 151 -4.22 -5.25 -22.15
C PRO A 151 -4.08 -6.60 -21.43
N GLN A 152 -2.90 -6.89 -20.89
CA GLN A 152 -2.62 -8.09 -20.08
C GLN A 152 -2.40 -7.78 -18.59
N GLY A 153 -2.69 -6.55 -18.15
CA GLY A 153 -2.33 -6.08 -16.82
C GLY A 153 -0.82 -5.82 -16.65
N PRO A 154 -0.31 -5.87 -15.40
CA PRO A 154 -1.07 -5.97 -14.16
C PRO A 154 -1.74 -4.64 -13.77
N TYR A 155 -2.99 -4.69 -13.30
CA TYR A 155 -3.69 -3.57 -12.65
C TYR A 155 -4.79 -4.13 -11.74
N ALA A 156 -5.22 -3.32 -10.77
CA ALA A 156 -6.38 -3.60 -9.94
C ALA A 156 -7.31 -2.38 -9.89
N PHE A 157 -8.55 -2.59 -9.45
CA PHE A 157 -9.49 -1.51 -9.14
C PHE A 157 -9.95 -1.62 -7.70
N ASN A 158 -10.09 -0.49 -7.03
CA ASN A 158 -10.68 -0.47 -5.70
C ASN A 158 -12.18 -0.74 -5.76
N LEU A 159 -12.66 -1.62 -4.90
CA LEU A 159 -14.08 -1.73 -4.56
C LEU A 159 -14.21 -1.35 -3.08
N ILE A 160 -14.83 -0.21 -2.80
CA ILE A 160 -15.01 0.27 -1.44
C ILE A 160 -16.40 -0.08 -0.93
N ASN A 161 -16.47 -0.61 0.29
CA ASN A 161 -17.76 -0.79 0.95
C ASN A 161 -18.44 0.58 1.15
N SER A 162 -19.70 0.68 0.73
CA SER A 162 -20.50 1.89 0.82
C SER A 162 -21.81 1.61 1.56
N PRO A 163 -21.80 1.47 2.90
CA PRO A 163 -22.95 0.93 3.64
C PRO A 163 -24.18 1.86 3.56
N ASN A 164 -23.95 3.16 3.46
CA ASN A 164 -25.01 4.16 3.28
C ASN A 164 -25.47 4.32 1.82
N GLU A 165 -24.73 3.76 0.86
CA GLU A 165 -25.04 3.82 -0.57
C GLU A 165 -24.76 2.46 -1.27
N PRO A 166 -25.39 1.33 -0.87
CA PRO A 166 -25.04 -0.01 -1.39
C PRO A 166 -25.22 -0.16 -2.91
N ALA A 167 -26.07 0.67 -3.51
CA ALA A 167 -26.25 0.73 -4.96
C ALA A 167 -24.99 1.23 -5.70
N MET A 168 -24.13 2.03 -5.08
CA MET A 168 -22.85 2.43 -5.70
C MET A 168 -21.89 1.25 -5.76
N GLU A 169 -21.74 0.52 -4.65
CA GLU A 169 -20.87 -0.67 -4.58
C GLU A 169 -21.32 -1.73 -5.59
N ARG A 170 -22.62 -2.01 -5.66
CA ARG A 170 -23.21 -2.95 -6.63
C ARG A 170 -22.90 -2.55 -8.07
N ARG A 171 -23.11 -1.29 -8.44
CA ARG A 171 -22.85 -0.79 -9.79
C ARG A 171 -21.36 -0.89 -10.17
N ALA A 172 -20.46 -0.60 -9.23
CA ALA A 172 -19.03 -0.77 -9.45
C ALA A 172 -18.66 -2.25 -9.69
N ALA A 173 -19.17 -3.17 -8.87
CA ALA A 173 -18.95 -4.61 -9.05
C ALA A 173 -19.49 -5.10 -10.41
N GLU A 174 -20.68 -4.65 -10.81
CA GLU A 174 -21.26 -4.96 -12.13
C GLU A 174 -20.44 -4.42 -13.30
N LEU A 175 -19.89 -3.20 -13.19
CA LEU A 175 -18.96 -2.66 -14.19
C LEU A 175 -17.69 -3.50 -14.27
N TYR A 176 -17.12 -3.91 -13.14
CA TYR A 176 -15.91 -4.73 -13.10
C TYR A 176 -16.11 -6.10 -13.74
N VAL A 177 -17.22 -6.76 -13.45
CA VAL A 177 -17.57 -8.04 -14.10
C VAL A 177 -17.78 -7.85 -15.60
N ARG A 178 -18.56 -6.83 -16.01
CA ARG A 178 -18.87 -6.56 -17.42
C ARG A 178 -17.62 -6.29 -18.27
N HIS A 179 -16.68 -5.51 -17.73
CA HIS A 179 -15.45 -5.13 -18.44
C HIS A 179 -14.28 -6.10 -18.20
N GLY A 180 -14.51 -7.21 -17.49
CA GLY A 180 -13.48 -8.21 -17.25
C GLY A 180 -12.30 -7.69 -16.42
N VAL A 181 -12.56 -6.80 -15.44
CA VAL A 181 -11.55 -6.35 -14.46
C VAL A 181 -11.23 -7.53 -13.54
N ARG A 182 -10.04 -8.11 -13.70
CA ARG A 182 -9.68 -9.39 -13.07
C ARG A 182 -9.13 -9.30 -11.66
N THR A 183 -8.75 -8.12 -11.18
CA THR A 183 -8.21 -7.95 -9.83
C THR A 183 -8.89 -6.76 -9.16
N VAL A 184 -9.43 -6.99 -7.96
CA VAL A 184 -10.05 -5.96 -7.12
C VAL A 184 -9.37 -5.87 -5.76
N GLU A 185 -9.09 -4.65 -5.31
CA GLU A 185 -8.76 -4.34 -3.92
C GLU A 185 -10.04 -3.98 -3.17
N ALA A 186 -10.54 -4.87 -2.33
CA ALA A 186 -11.69 -4.63 -1.46
C ALA A 186 -11.26 -3.92 -0.18
N SER A 187 -11.83 -2.75 0.10
CA SER A 187 -11.46 -1.92 1.27
C SER A 187 -12.68 -1.41 2.05
N ALA A 188 -12.47 -1.10 3.32
CA ALA A 188 -13.49 -0.58 4.25
C ALA A 188 -14.65 -1.54 4.56
N TYR A 189 -14.52 -2.82 4.23
CA TYR A 189 -15.51 -3.84 4.56
C TYR A 189 -15.52 -4.17 6.04
N LEU A 190 -16.71 -4.20 6.63
CA LEU A 190 -16.97 -4.74 7.97
C LEU A 190 -17.55 -6.16 7.90
N GLU A 191 -18.28 -6.45 6.82
CA GLU A 191 -18.95 -7.72 6.55
C GLU A 191 -18.90 -8.02 5.05
N ILE A 192 -19.08 -9.29 4.68
CA ILE A 192 -19.19 -9.69 3.27
C ILE A 192 -20.53 -9.24 2.68
N THR A 193 -20.48 -8.53 1.54
CA THR A 193 -21.67 -7.99 0.87
C THR A 193 -22.06 -8.80 -0.37
N PRO A 194 -23.33 -8.71 -0.84
CA PRO A 194 -23.74 -9.30 -2.11
C PRO A 194 -22.94 -8.81 -3.32
N ALA A 195 -22.53 -7.54 -3.36
CA ALA A 195 -21.74 -7.00 -4.47
C ALA A 195 -20.36 -7.66 -4.56
N LEU A 196 -19.72 -7.88 -3.42
CA LEU A 196 -18.43 -8.53 -3.32
C LEU A 196 -18.51 -10.02 -3.72
N VAL A 197 -19.52 -10.74 -3.20
CA VAL A 197 -19.76 -12.15 -3.55
C VAL A 197 -20.07 -12.29 -5.04
N TYR A 198 -20.89 -11.40 -5.60
CA TYR A 198 -21.18 -11.37 -7.03
C TYR A 198 -19.90 -11.22 -7.86
N TYR A 199 -19.02 -10.26 -7.54
CA TYR A 199 -17.75 -10.10 -8.23
C TYR A 199 -16.90 -11.37 -8.17
N ARG A 200 -16.70 -11.92 -6.97
CA ARG A 200 -15.86 -13.10 -6.73
C ARG A 200 -16.39 -14.33 -7.48
N ALA A 201 -17.67 -14.66 -7.28
CA ALA A 201 -18.28 -15.88 -7.81
C ALA A 201 -18.49 -15.83 -9.33
N SER A 202 -18.71 -14.64 -9.91
CA SER A 202 -18.85 -14.48 -11.37
C SER A 202 -17.60 -14.91 -12.15
N GLY A 203 -16.43 -14.87 -11.51
CA GLY A 203 -15.16 -15.32 -12.10
C GLY A 203 -14.84 -16.79 -11.92
N LEU A 204 -15.76 -17.60 -11.36
CA LEU A 204 -15.52 -19.02 -11.11
C LEU A 204 -16.02 -19.89 -12.25
N SER A 205 -15.19 -20.86 -12.65
CA SER A 205 -15.55 -21.89 -13.62
C SER A 205 -14.81 -23.19 -13.32
N LEU A 206 -15.35 -24.33 -13.76
CA LEU A 206 -14.65 -25.61 -13.69
C LEU A 206 -13.77 -25.80 -14.93
N GLN A 207 -12.54 -26.26 -14.73
CA GLN A 207 -11.65 -26.67 -15.82
C GLN A 207 -11.91 -28.12 -16.27
N PRO A 208 -11.49 -28.53 -17.48
CA PRO A 208 -11.65 -29.91 -17.95
C PRO A 208 -11.01 -30.98 -17.06
N ASP A 209 -9.97 -30.62 -16.29
CA ASP A 209 -9.29 -31.49 -15.33
C ASP A 209 -9.97 -31.53 -13.94
N GLY A 210 -11.12 -30.86 -13.80
CA GLY A 210 -11.88 -30.79 -12.56
C GLY A 210 -11.40 -29.73 -11.56
N LYS A 211 -10.37 -28.93 -11.88
CA LYS A 211 -9.90 -27.86 -11.00
C LYS A 211 -10.77 -26.61 -11.11
N ILE A 212 -10.93 -25.89 -10.00
CA ILE A 212 -11.62 -24.61 -9.98
C ILE A 212 -10.70 -23.53 -10.58
N ARG A 213 -11.14 -22.89 -11.65
CA ARG A 213 -10.50 -21.68 -12.17
C ARG A 213 -11.09 -20.47 -11.49
N ILE A 214 -10.22 -19.66 -10.90
CA ILE A 214 -10.55 -18.37 -10.31
C ILE A 214 -10.06 -17.26 -11.24
N GLN A 215 -10.96 -16.64 -11.99
CA GLN A 215 -10.63 -15.55 -12.92
C GLN A 215 -10.68 -14.17 -12.26
N ASN A 216 -11.63 -13.96 -11.35
CA ASN A 216 -11.79 -12.70 -10.61
C ASN A 216 -11.08 -12.83 -9.25
N ARG A 217 -10.01 -12.07 -9.10
CA ARG A 217 -9.08 -12.10 -7.98
C ARG A 217 -9.40 -11.00 -7.00
N LEU A 218 -9.26 -11.29 -5.72
CA LEU A 218 -9.64 -10.38 -4.66
C LEU A 218 -8.53 -10.24 -3.63
N ILE A 219 -8.08 -9.00 -3.45
CA ILE A 219 -7.19 -8.56 -2.38
C ILE A 219 -8.03 -7.82 -1.35
N ALA A 220 -8.21 -8.37 -0.15
CA ALA A 220 -8.97 -7.72 0.90
C ALA A 220 -8.04 -6.92 1.83
N LYS A 221 -8.24 -5.61 1.91
CA LYS A 221 -7.46 -4.72 2.79
C LYS A 221 -8.23 -4.40 4.06
N LEU A 222 -7.64 -4.78 5.20
CA LEU A 222 -8.32 -4.79 6.49
C LEU A 222 -7.35 -4.62 7.66
N SER A 223 -7.90 -4.25 8.81
CA SER A 223 -7.14 -4.02 10.04
C SER A 223 -7.62 -4.87 11.24
N ARG A 224 -8.62 -5.74 11.03
CA ARG A 224 -9.32 -6.47 12.10
C ARG A 224 -9.40 -7.97 11.84
N LYS A 225 -9.19 -8.77 12.88
CA LYS A 225 -9.09 -10.24 12.80
C LYS A 225 -10.43 -10.87 12.43
N GLU A 226 -11.52 -10.34 12.96
CA GLU A 226 -12.89 -10.79 12.69
C GLU A 226 -13.30 -10.57 11.22
N VAL A 227 -12.87 -9.46 10.61
CA VAL A 227 -13.09 -9.21 9.17
C VAL A 227 -12.19 -10.14 8.35
N ALA A 228 -10.92 -10.30 8.74
CA ALA A 228 -10.00 -11.21 8.07
C ALA A 228 -10.55 -12.63 7.96
N ARG A 229 -11.14 -13.15 9.05
CA ARG A 229 -11.76 -14.49 9.06
C ARG A 229 -12.87 -14.60 8.00
N GLN A 230 -13.72 -13.60 7.85
CA GLN A 230 -14.79 -13.64 6.85
C GLN A 230 -14.25 -13.71 5.41
N PHE A 231 -13.19 -12.97 5.10
CA PHE A 231 -12.57 -13.00 3.77
C PHE A 231 -11.73 -14.26 3.51
N MET A 232 -11.23 -14.89 4.57
CA MET A 232 -10.49 -16.15 4.46
C MET A 232 -11.38 -17.39 4.34
N LEU A 233 -12.67 -17.26 4.69
CA LEU A 233 -13.67 -18.31 4.53
C LEU A 233 -14.40 -18.17 3.17
N PRO A 234 -15.15 -19.20 2.75
CA PRO A 234 -16.00 -19.11 1.56
C PRO A 234 -17.13 -18.09 1.72
N ALA A 235 -17.76 -17.74 0.59
CA ALA A 235 -18.90 -16.83 0.57
C ALA A 235 -20.07 -17.40 1.42
N PRO A 236 -20.82 -16.56 2.16
CA PRO A 236 -21.99 -17.01 2.90
C PRO A 236 -23.07 -17.62 2.00
N ASP A 237 -23.63 -18.76 2.42
CA ASP A 237 -24.65 -19.49 1.66
C ASP A 237 -25.90 -18.66 1.37
N GLU A 238 -26.33 -17.85 2.32
CA GLU A 238 -27.49 -16.96 2.17
C GLU A 238 -27.31 -16.01 0.99
N ILE A 239 -26.14 -15.37 0.88
CA ILE A 239 -25.82 -14.43 -0.20
C ILE A 239 -25.70 -15.18 -1.53
N LEU A 240 -25.05 -16.35 -1.56
CA LEU A 240 -24.94 -17.16 -2.77
C LEU A 240 -26.30 -17.60 -3.29
N ASN A 241 -27.18 -18.08 -2.41
CA ASN A 241 -28.52 -18.53 -2.76
C ASN A 241 -29.38 -17.36 -3.25
N GLN A 242 -29.29 -16.20 -2.59
CA GLN A 242 -29.94 -14.97 -3.03
C GLN A 242 -29.51 -14.60 -4.45
N LEU A 243 -28.19 -14.52 -4.71
CA LEU A 243 -27.67 -14.13 -6.02
C LEU A 243 -28.01 -15.14 -7.13
N ALA A 244 -28.08 -16.43 -6.80
CA ALA A 244 -28.54 -17.46 -7.74
C ALA A 244 -30.04 -17.31 -8.06
N GLN A 245 -30.88 -17.06 -7.05
CA GLN A 245 -32.32 -16.83 -7.23
C GLN A 245 -32.61 -15.55 -8.05
N GLU A 246 -31.80 -14.51 -7.85
CA GLU A 246 -31.85 -13.26 -8.65
C GLU A 246 -31.30 -13.44 -10.07
N GLY A 247 -30.79 -14.62 -10.43
CA GLY A 247 -30.19 -14.90 -11.75
C GLY A 247 -28.86 -14.17 -11.99
N LYS A 248 -28.23 -13.63 -10.93
CA LYS A 248 -26.93 -12.95 -11.00
C LYS A 248 -25.78 -13.95 -11.07
N LEU A 249 -25.94 -15.14 -10.49
CA LEU A 249 -24.98 -16.24 -10.55
C LEU A 249 -25.64 -17.48 -11.14
N THR A 250 -24.87 -18.30 -11.83
CA THR A 250 -25.28 -19.66 -12.16
C THR A 250 -25.19 -20.56 -10.93
N GLU A 251 -25.96 -21.65 -10.91
CA GLU A 251 -25.87 -22.66 -9.85
C GLU A 251 -24.44 -23.21 -9.73
N THR A 252 -23.77 -23.44 -10.87
CA THR A 252 -22.36 -23.86 -10.90
C THR A 252 -21.45 -22.84 -10.21
N GLN A 253 -21.57 -21.54 -10.53
CA GLN A 253 -20.76 -20.50 -9.88
C GLN A 253 -21.01 -20.45 -8.37
N ALA A 254 -22.27 -20.54 -7.94
CA ALA A 254 -22.60 -20.57 -6.51
C ALA A 254 -22.00 -21.78 -5.80
N ASN A 255 -22.07 -22.97 -6.40
CA ASN A 255 -21.50 -24.20 -5.84
C ASN A 255 -19.96 -24.19 -5.78
N LEU A 256 -19.31 -23.59 -6.77
CA LEU A 256 -17.85 -23.41 -6.75
C LEU A 256 -17.42 -22.39 -5.69
N ALA A 257 -18.20 -21.34 -5.47
CA ALA A 257 -17.89 -20.29 -4.49
C ALA A 257 -17.84 -20.80 -3.04
N ARG A 258 -18.51 -21.92 -2.73
CA ARG A 258 -18.47 -22.60 -1.43
C ARG A 258 -17.13 -23.30 -1.14
N GLN A 259 -16.32 -23.53 -2.17
CA GLN A 259 -15.10 -24.33 -2.10
C GLN A 259 -13.83 -23.47 -2.15
N VAL A 260 -13.96 -22.16 -2.30
CA VAL A 260 -12.83 -21.22 -2.39
C VAL A 260 -13.00 -20.13 -1.36
N ALA A 261 -11.89 -19.58 -0.87
CA ALA A 261 -11.92 -18.39 -0.02
C ALA A 261 -12.50 -17.19 -0.79
N MET A 262 -13.13 -16.28 -0.05
CA MET A 262 -13.60 -15.01 -0.59
C MET A 262 -12.46 -14.17 -1.18
N ALA A 263 -11.32 -14.09 -0.50
CA ALA A 263 -10.11 -13.42 -0.97
C ALA A 263 -8.96 -14.39 -1.23
N ASP A 264 -8.16 -14.08 -2.26
CA ASP A 264 -6.90 -14.79 -2.55
C ASP A 264 -5.76 -14.25 -1.68
N ASP A 265 -5.86 -12.97 -1.34
CA ASP A 265 -4.83 -12.19 -0.67
C ASP A 265 -5.47 -11.29 0.40
N ILE A 266 -4.85 -11.23 1.58
CA ILE A 266 -5.25 -10.31 2.65
C ILE A 266 -4.14 -9.29 2.85
N THR A 267 -4.46 -8.01 2.68
CA THR A 267 -3.57 -6.91 3.05
C THR A 267 -3.88 -6.49 4.48
N VAL A 268 -2.91 -6.70 5.37
CA VAL A 268 -2.95 -6.19 6.74
C VAL A 268 -2.60 -4.71 6.73
N GLU A 269 -3.60 -3.85 6.94
CA GLU A 269 -3.43 -2.41 7.01
C GLU A 269 -3.27 -1.96 8.46
N ALA A 270 -2.03 -1.59 8.80
CA ALA A 270 -1.64 -0.99 10.06
C ALA A 270 -1.95 0.53 10.08
N ASP A 271 -1.25 1.30 10.92
CA ASP A 271 -1.32 2.76 10.90
C ASP A 271 -0.96 3.32 9.51
N SER A 272 -1.91 4.05 8.92
CA SER A 272 -1.87 4.48 7.52
C SER A 272 -2.51 5.87 7.33
N GLY A 273 -2.27 6.50 6.17
CA GLY A 273 -2.96 7.75 5.81
C GLY A 273 -4.41 7.48 5.40
N GLY A 274 -5.32 8.41 5.70
CA GLY A 274 -6.76 8.21 5.47
C GLY A 274 -7.41 7.42 6.60
N HIS A 275 -8.38 6.56 6.29
CA HIS A 275 -9.04 5.75 7.32
C HIS A 275 -8.07 4.74 7.93
N THR A 276 -7.93 4.78 9.25
CA THR A 276 -7.08 3.85 9.99
C THR A 276 -7.53 3.70 11.44
N ASP A 277 -7.33 2.50 11.99
CA ASP A 277 -7.48 2.20 13.42
C ASP A 277 -6.15 2.43 14.19
N ASN A 278 -5.11 3.00 13.55
CA ASN A 278 -3.78 3.27 14.12
C ASN A 278 -3.10 2.05 14.75
N ARG A 279 -3.29 0.85 14.17
CA ARG A 279 -2.74 -0.39 14.73
C ARG A 279 -1.25 -0.52 14.41
N PRO A 280 -0.43 -1.04 15.34
CA PRO A 280 0.98 -1.29 15.07
C PRO A 280 1.15 -2.50 14.15
N LEU A 281 1.90 -2.32 13.04
CA LEU A 281 2.15 -3.40 12.06
C LEU A 281 2.79 -4.62 12.71
N VAL A 282 3.76 -4.40 13.61
CA VAL A 282 4.54 -5.44 14.29
C VAL A 282 3.71 -6.37 15.19
N GLY A 283 2.52 -5.93 15.62
CA GLY A 283 1.57 -6.77 16.36
C GLY A 283 0.49 -7.35 15.46
N LEU A 284 0.00 -6.56 14.50
CA LEU A 284 -1.15 -6.94 13.68
C LEU A 284 -0.79 -8.00 12.63
N LEU A 285 0.33 -7.86 11.91
CA LEU A 285 0.71 -8.79 10.83
C LEU A 285 0.89 -10.24 11.34
N PRO A 286 1.67 -10.50 12.41
CA PRO A 286 1.79 -11.86 12.96
C PRO A 286 0.45 -12.45 13.42
N SER A 287 -0.46 -11.62 13.94
CA SER A 287 -1.79 -12.07 14.38
C SER A 287 -2.66 -12.58 13.22
N ILE A 288 -2.60 -11.92 12.07
CA ILE A 288 -3.33 -12.32 10.87
C ILE A 288 -2.67 -13.49 10.15
N LEU A 289 -1.33 -13.59 10.17
CA LEU A 289 -0.60 -14.78 9.71
C LEU A 289 -1.03 -16.03 10.49
N ALA A 290 -1.09 -15.94 11.82
CA ALA A 290 -1.57 -17.05 12.65
C ALA A 290 -3.03 -17.44 12.35
N LEU A 291 -3.90 -16.46 12.07
CA LEU A 291 -5.27 -16.74 11.64
C LEU A 291 -5.31 -17.46 10.28
N ARG A 292 -4.48 -17.04 9.32
CA ARG A 292 -4.37 -17.69 8.02
C ARG A 292 -4.00 -19.16 8.18
N ASP A 293 -2.99 -19.46 9.00
CA ASP A 293 -2.53 -20.82 9.24
C ASP A 293 -3.64 -21.69 9.88
N GLU A 294 -4.39 -21.14 10.84
CA GLU A 294 -5.55 -21.79 11.46
C GLU A 294 -6.63 -22.14 10.42
N ILE A 295 -7.01 -21.19 9.57
CA ILE A 295 -8.06 -21.39 8.55
C ILE A 295 -7.56 -22.31 7.45
N GLN A 296 -6.29 -22.20 7.03
CA GLN A 296 -5.72 -23.09 6.04
C GLN A 296 -5.71 -24.55 6.52
N ALA A 297 -5.43 -24.80 7.81
CA ALA A 297 -5.50 -26.14 8.38
C ALA A 297 -6.94 -26.69 8.42
N GLN A 298 -7.94 -25.83 8.59
CA GLN A 298 -9.37 -26.21 8.61
C GLN A 298 -9.93 -26.45 7.20
N MET A 299 -9.62 -25.54 6.26
CA MET A 299 -10.22 -25.50 4.93
C MET A 299 -9.42 -26.27 3.89
N ASN A 300 -8.12 -26.46 4.12
CA ASN A 300 -7.19 -27.16 3.23
C ASN A 300 -7.27 -26.68 1.76
N TYR A 301 -7.29 -25.35 1.56
CA TYR A 301 -7.31 -24.79 0.21
C TYR A 301 -6.09 -25.23 -0.59
N PRO A 302 -6.22 -25.51 -1.90
CA PRO A 302 -5.09 -25.96 -2.72
C PRO A 302 -3.91 -24.97 -2.74
N VAL A 303 -4.21 -23.68 -2.63
CA VAL A 303 -3.23 -22.61 -2.52
C VAL A 303 -3.53 -21.85 -1.23
N PRO A 304 -2.59 -21.75 -0.28
CA PRO A 304 -2.78 -20.96 0.92
C PRO A 304 -3.05 -19.48 0.59
N ILE A 305 -3.94 -18.87 1.37
CA ILE A 305 -4.19 -17.44 1.30
C ILE A 305 -2.90 -16.71 1.69
N ARG A 306 -2.54 -15.69 0.92
CA ARG A 306 -1.32 -14.91 1.15
C ARG A 306 -1.62 -13.66 1.97
N ILE A 307 -0.73 -13.34 2.90
CA ILE A 307 -0.90 -12.21 3.81
C ILE A 307 0.17 -11.17 3.49
N GLY A 308 -0.24 -10.01 2.98
CA GLY A 308 0.64 -8.87 2.77
C GLY A 308 0.50 -7.80 3.85
N ALA A 309 1.31 -6.76 3.75
CA ALA A 309 1.41 -5.71 4.75
C ALA A 309 1.31 -4.30 4.16
N ALA A 310 0.53 -3.44 4.81
CA ALA A 310 0.36 -2.03 4.50
C ALA A 310 0.42 -1.19 5.79
N GLY A 311 0.65 0.12 5.64
CA GLY A 311 0.75 1.06 6.76
C GLY A 311 2.16 1.15 7.33
N GLY A 312 2.72 2.37 7.39
CA GLY A 312 4.10 2.63 7.81
C GLY A 312 5.20 2.25 6.80
N ILE A 313 4.90 1.48 5.75
CA ILE A 313 5.92 1.01 4.79
C ILE A 313 6.22 2.09 3.76
N SER A 314 7.45 2.60 3.80
CA SER A 314 7.88 3.75 3.00
C SER A 314 9.40 3.86 2.83
N THR A 315 10.15 2.99 3.48
CA THR A 315 11.62 2.96 3.45
C THR A 315 12.11 1.53 3.26
N PRO A 316 13.34 1.34 2.78
CA PRO A 316 13.98 0.02 2.72
C PRO A 316 13.90 -0.80 4.01
N GLN A 317 14.09 -0.15 5.16
CA GLN A 317 14.05 -0.78 6.48
C GLN A 317 12.65 -1.30 6.80
N ALA A 318 11.63 -0.48 6.58
CA ALA A 318 10.25 -0.86 6.85
C ALA A 318 9.78 -1.99 5.91
N ALA A 319 10.18 -1.94 4.64
CA ALA A 319 9.91 -3.00 3.67
C ALA A 319 10.58 -4.31 4.07
N LEU A 320 11.88 -4.30 4.37
CA LEU A 320 12.60 -5.48 4.83
C LEU A 320 11.98 -6.05 6.12
N ALA A 321 11.62 -5.19 7.07
CA ALA A 321 10.98 -5.63 8.32
C ALA A 321 9.65 -6.35 8.06
N ALA A 322 8.82 -5.85 7.14
CA ALA A 322 7.56 -6.50 6.77
C ALA A 322 7.81 -7.89 6.14
N PHE A 323 8.75 -7.99 5.19
CA PHE A 323 9.12 -9.28 4.59
C PHE A 323 9.69 -10.26 5.63
N MET A 324 10.55 -9.80 6.54
CA MET A 324 11.10 -10.61 7.63
C MET A 324 10.06 -11.09 8.63
N MET A 325 8.93 -10.38 8.77
CA MET A 325 7.79 -10.83 9.56
C MET A 325 6.89 -11.84 8.82
N GLY A 326 7.18 -12.14 7.55
CA GLY A 326 6.43 -13.10 6.74
C GLY A 326 5.37 -12.50 5.82
N ALA A 327 5.45 -11.19 5.52
CA ALA A 327 4.58 -10.59 4.52
C ALA A 327 4.86 -11.20 3.13
N ALA A 328 3.81 -11.69 2.45
CA ALA A 328 3.87 -12.19 1.08
C ALA A 328 4.13 -11.07 0.06
N TYR A 329 3.67 -9.86 0.35
CA TYR A 329 3.89 -8.66 -0.44
C TYR A 329 3.75 -7.42 0.45
N ILE A 330 4.25 -6.27 -0.03
CA ILE A 330 4.10 -4.98 0.67
C ILE A 330 3.26 -3.99 -0.12
N VAL A 331 2.69 -3.02 0.59
CA VAL A 331 1.81 -2.01 0.01
C VAL A 331 2.24 -0.62 0.48
N THR A 332 2.32 0.30 -0.48
CA THR A 332 2.56 1.71 -0.20
C THR A 332 1.34 2.55 -0.58
N GLY A 333 1.19 3.69 0.10
CA GLY A 333 0.08 4.63 -0.11
C GLY A 333 0.55 6.07 -0.05
N SER A 334 0.83 6.59 1.15
CA SER A 334 1.18 8.01 1.35
C SER A 334 2.30 8.49 0.41
N VAL A 335 3.39 7.72 0.28
CA VAL A 335 4.52 8.09 -0.60
C VAL A 335 4.12 8.22 -2.07
N ASN A 336 3.16 7.43 -2.53
CA ASN A 336 2.69 7.44 -3.92
C ASN A 336 1.91 8.73 -4.21
N GLN A 337 1.20 9.30 -3.22
CA GLN A 337 0.50 10.58 -3.39
C GLN A 337 1.46 11.74 -3.66
N ALA A 338 2.71 11.66 -3.20
CA ALA A 338 3.72 12.69 -3.47
C ALA A 338 4.38 12.54 -4.85
N CYS A 339 4.05 11.51 -5.62
CA CYS A 339 4.66 11.25 -6.93
C CYS A 339 3.97 12.02 -8.05
N VAL A 340 4.70 12.29 -9.14
CA VAL A 340 4.24 13.10 -10.28
C VAL A 340 3.08 12.46 -11.05
N GLU A 341 2.89 11.15 -10.92
CA GLU A 341 1.80 10.41 -11.53
C GLU A 341 0.49 10.49 -10.74
N ALA A 342 0.53 10.82 -9.45
CA ALA A 342 -0.66 10.89 -8.60
C ALA A 342 -1.63 12.01 -9.06
N GLY A 343 -2.93 11.74 -8.94
CA GLY A 343 -4.02 12.70 -9.16
C GLY A 343 -4.18 13.71 -8.02
N ALA A 344 -3.06 14.25 -7.53
CA ALA A 344 -3.00 15.30 -6.53
C ALA A 344 -2.40 16.57 -7.15
N SER A 345 -2.83 17.74 -6.65
CA SER A 345 -2.31 19.01 -7.16
C SER A 345 -0.81 19.16 -6.93
N GLU A 346 -0.18 20.01 -7.74
CA GLU A 346 1.24 20.33 -7.56
C GLU A 346 1.52 20.92 -6.17
N HIS A 347 0.62 21.77 -5.66
CA HIS A 347 0.71 22.33 -4.31
C HIS A 347 0.73 21.22 -3.25
N THR A 348 -0.21 20.28 -3.32
CA THR A 348 -0.29 19.14 -2.40
C THR A 348 0.98 18.28 -2.44
N ARG A 349 1.51 17.96 -3.63
CA ARG A 349 2.75 17.18 -3.75
C ARG A 349 3.97 17.88 -3.16
N ARG A 350 4.11 19.20 -3.38
CA ARG A 350 5.16 20.01 -2.76
C ARG A 350 5.05 20.03 -1.24
N LEU A 351 3.82 20.10 -0.72
CA LEU A 351 3.58 20.10 0.71
C LEU A 351 3.89 18.73 1.34
N LEU A 352 3.49 17.63 0.68
CA LEU A 352 3.85 16.27 1.10
C LEU A 352 5.36 16.05 1.15
N ALA A 353 6.13 16.62 0.22
CA ALA A 353 7.59 16.54 0.21
C ALA A 353 8.27 17.23 1.40
N GLN A 354 7.56 18.10 2.11
CA GLN A 354 8.06 18.82 3.30
C GLN A 354 7.58 18.22 4.62
N ALA A 355 6.72 17.20 4.58
CA ALA A 355 6.12 16.62 5.77
C ALA A 355 7.16 15.85 6.60
N ASP A 356 7.18 16.08 7.91
CA ASP A 356 7.86 15.22 8.87
C ASP A 356 6.89 14.17 9.44
N MET A 357 7.42 13.17 10.15
CA MET A 357 6.64 12.10 10.76
C MET A 357 5.61 12.66 11.76
N ALA A 358 5.96 13.74 12.45
CA ALA A 358 5.09 14.41 13.43
C ALA A 358 4.07 15.37 12.81
N ASP A 359 4.10 15.58 11.48
CA ASP A 359 3.25 16.53 10.76
C ASP A 359 1.88 15.96 10.34
N VAL A 360 1.48 14.83 10.90
CA VAL A 360 0.17 14.21 10.70
C VAL A 360 -0.67 14.21 11.98
N THR A 361 -1.99 14.08 11.83
CA THR A 361 -2.92 13.97 12.95
C THR A 361 -4.24 13.33 12.50
N MET A 362 -5.07 12.92 13.47
CA MET A 362 -6.42 12.42 13.20
C MET A 362 -7.41 13.59 13.10
N ALA A 363 -8.25 13.60 12.08
CA ALA A 363 -9.32 14.57 11.89
C ALA A 363 -10.64 13.86 11.59
N PRO A 364 -11.80 14.47 11.90
CA PRO A 364 -13.11 13.91 11.55
C PRO A 364 -13.23 13.55 10.06
N ALA A 365 -13.74 12.35 9.80
CA ALA A 365 -14.02 11.87 8.45
C ALA A 365 -15.33 12.49 7.92
N ALA A 366 -15.45 12.62 6.59
CA ALA A 366 -16.67 13.12 5.96
C ALA A 366 -17.78 12.05 5.95
N ASP A 367 -17.39 10.81 5.71
CA ASP A 367 -18.18 9.61 5.88
C ASP A 367 -18.22 9.24 7.37
N MET A 368 -19.41 8.85 7.85
CA MET A 368 -19.63 8.51 9.27
C MET A 368 -19.19 9.63 10.25
N PHE A 369 -19.24 10.90 9.80
CA PHE A 369 -18.94 12.07 10.63
C PHE A 369 -19.74 12.06 11.93
N GLU A 370 -21.02 11.74 11.83
CA GLU A 370 -21.96 11.66 12.94
C GLU A 370 -21.57 10.61 13.99
N MET A 371 -20.83 9.57 13.59
CA MET A 371 -20.33 8.49 14.46
C MET A 371 -18.95 8.80 15.07
N GLY A 372 -18.35 9.94 14.74
CA GLY A 372 -17.03 10.34 15.25
C GLY A 372 -15.86 9.57 14.64
N VAL A 373 -16.05 8.95 13.48
CA VAL A 373 -14.97 8.31 12.72
C VAL A 373 -13.95 9.36 12.30
N LYS A 374 -12.67 8.98 12.30
CA LYS A 374 -11.55 9.85 11.97
C LYS A 374 -10.69 9.25 10.87
N VAL A 375 -9.97 10.15 10.19
CA VAL A 375 -8.95 9.85 9.18
C VAL A 375 -7.63 10.52 9.55
N GLN A 376 -6.51 9.89 9.22
CA GLN A 376 -5.18 10.44 9.41
C GLN A 376 -4.80 11.35 8.22
N VAL A 377 -4.50 12.61 8.54
CA VAL A 377 -4.28 13.69 7.57
C VAL A 377 -3.02 14.48 7.89
N LEU A 378 -2.46 15.13 6.88
CA LEU A 378 -1.43 16.14 7.07
C LEU A 378 -1.99 17.36 7.81
N LYS A 379 -1.26 17.86 8.81
CA LYS A 379 -1.58 19.13 9.52
C LYS A 379 -0.61 20.27 9.21
N ARG A 380 0.52 19.99 8.56
CA ARG A 380 1.46 21.02 8.11
C ARG A 380 0.93 21.69 6.85
N GLY A 381 1.00 23.02 6.80
CA GLY A 381 0.62 23.82 5.63
C GLY A 381 -0.88 23.84 5.31
N THR A 382 -1.72 23.31 6.19
CA THR A 382 -3.18 23.33 6.09
C THR A 382 -3.80 23.43 7.49
N MET A 383 -4.94 24.11 7.61
CA MET A 383 -5.74 24.17 8.85
C MET A 383 -6.88 23.16 8.85
N PHE A 384 -6.97 22.27 7.84
CA PHE A 384 -8.07 21.34 7.69
C PHE A 384 -8.38 20.56 8.98
N ALA A 385 -7.36 19.94 9.59
CA ALA A 385 -7.56 19.11 10.78
C ALA A 385 -8.16 19.89 11.96
N MET A 386 -7.69 21.13 12.17
CA MET A 386 -8.21 22.02 13.21
C MET A 386 -9.66 22.43 12.91
N ARG A 387 -9.94 22.84 11.66
CA ARG A 387 -11.28 23.26 11.22
C ARG A 387 -12.28 22.10 11.30
N ALA A 388 -11.92 20.91 10.82
CA ALA A 388 -12.73 19.71 10.89
C ALA A 388 -13.04 19.33 12.35
N SER A 389 -12.04 19.40 13.23
CA SER A 389 -12.22 19.14 14.66
C SER A 389 -13.19 20.14 15.30
N LYS A 390 -13.12 21.41 14.91
CA LYS A 390 -14.06 22.44 15.37
C LYS A 390 -15.50 22.17 14.88
N LEU A 391 -15.68 21.72 13.65
CA LEU A 391 -17.00 21.32 13.14
C LEU A 391 -17.58 20.16 13.96
N TYR A 392 -16.75 19.15 14.30
CA TYR A 392 -17.20 18.04 15.14
C TYR A 392 -17.52 18.47 16.58
N GLU A 393 -16.70 19.32 17.19
CA GLU A 393 -16.98 19.92 18.51
C GLU A 393 -18.36 20.59 18.54
N LEU A 394 -18.65 21.43 17.54
CA LEU A 394 -19.94 22.11 17.44
C LEU A 394 -21.10 21.13 17.19
N TYR A 395 -20.90 20.14 16.32
CA TYR A 395 -21.89 19.09 16.05
C TYR A 395 -22.23 18.24 17.29
N SER A 396 -21.24 17.95 18.13
CA SER A 396 -21.44 17.20 19.37
C SER A 396 -22.13 18.03 20.45
N ARG A 397 -21.91 19.35 20.46
CA ARG A 397 -22.37 20.25 21.51
C ARG A 397 -23.77 20.81 21.28
N TYR A 398 -24.14 21.10 20.04
CA TYR A 398 -25.39 21.80 19.72
C TYR A 398 -26.39 20.88 18.99
N PRO A 399 -27.70 21.06 19.21
CA PRO A 399 -28.73 20.23 18.56
C PRO A 399 -29.04 20.67 17.11
N SER A 400 -28.68 21.88 16.69
CA SER A 400 -28.91 22.39 15.34
C SER A 400 -27.95 23.54 15.00
N LEU A 401 -27.95 23.99 13.74
CA LEU A 401 -27.17 25.15 13.29
C LEU A 401 -27.60 26.44 14.01
N GLU A 402 -28.91 26.61 14.20
CA GLU A 402 -29.52 27.80 14.82
C GLU A 402 -29.22 27.89 16.32
N ALA A 403 -28.86 26.78 16.95
CA ALA A 403 -28.46 26.73 18.35
C ALA A 403 -26.97 27.08 18.59
N ILE A 404 -26.15 27.16 17.53
CA ILE A 404 -24.76 27.59 17.63
C ILE A 404 -24.72 29.09 17.95
N PRO A 405 -23.90 29.56 18.92
CA PRO A 405 -23.71 30.98 19.18
C PRO A 405 -23.37 31.74 17.89
N SER A 406 -24.04 32.88 17.68
CA SER A 406 -23.96 33.63 16.43
C SER A 406 -22.54 34.06 16.07
N ASP A 407 -21.72 34.37 17.07
CA ASP A 407 -20.31 34.73 16.87
C ASP A 407 -19.46 33.54 16.40
N GLU A 408 -19.74 32.32 16.87
CA GLU A 408 -19.10 31.09 16.40
C GLU A 408 -19.53 30.74 14.98
N LEU A 409 -20.82 30.89 14.65
CA LEU A 409 -21.33 30.63 13.31
C LEU A 409 -20.73 31.62 12.29
N GLN A 410 -20.68 32.91 12.62
CA GLN A 410 -20.02 33.94 11.79
C GLN A 410 -18.53 33.66 11.58
N LYS A 411 -17.82 33.12 12.59
CA LYS A 411 -16.42 32.68 12.42
C LYS A 411 -16.32 31.53 11.42
N LEU A 412 -17.24 30.55 11.44
CA LEU A 412 -17.25 29.47 10.45
C LEU A 412 -17.51 30.01 9.04
N GLU A 413 -18.51 30.87 8.87
CA GLU A 413 -18.83 31.49 7.58
C GLU A 413 -17.65 32.28 7.02
N LYS A 414 -16.93 33.01 7.86
CA LYS A 414 -15.76 33.79 7.43
C LYS A 414 -14.53 32.93 7.13
N THR A 415 -14.26 31.91 7.96
CA THR A 415 -12.94 31.25 7.97
C THR A 415 -12.93 29.82 7.45
N VAL A 416 -14.07 29.13 7.42
CA VAL A 416 -14.20 27.72 7.00
C VAL A 416 -15.04 27.63 5.73
N PHE A 417 -16.30 28.05 5.80
CA PHE A 417 -17.20 27.99 4.64
C PHE A 417 -16.86 29.06 3.60
N LYS A 418 -16.35 30.21 4.06
CA LYS A 418 -16.08 31.43 3.26
C LYS A 418 -17.32 31.98 2.55
N ARG A 419 -18.50 31.56 3.01
CA ARG A 419 -19.85 31.84 2.49
C ARG A 419 -20.84 31.69 3.64
N PRO A 420 -22.01 32.37 3.56
CA PRO A 420 -23.11 32.16 4.49
C PRO A 420 -23.57 30.69 4.52
N VAL A 421 -23.98 30.19 5.67
CA VAL A 421 -24.43 28.80 5.84
C VAL A 421 -25.68 28.51 5.01
N GLU A 422 -26.57 29.48 4.82
CA GLU A 422 -27.75 29.34 3.97
C GLU A 422 -27.38 28.96 2.54
N GLU A 423 -26.32 29.55 1.98
CA GLU A 423 -25.85 29.19 0.64
C GLU A 423 -25.26 27.78 0.60
N ILE A 424 -24.51 27.39 1.63
CA ILE A 424 -23.97 26.02 1.74
C ILE A 424 -25.11 24.99 1.80
N TRP A 425 -26.19 25.33 2.49
CA TRP A 425 -27.38 24.48 2.54
C TRP A 425 -28.03 24.33 1.16
N GLN A 426 -28.14 25.40 0.36
CA GLN A 426 -28.69 25.31 -1.00
C GLN A 426 -27.84 24.43 -1.94
N ASP A 427 -26.50 24.52 -1.85
CA ASP A 427 -25.60 23.62 -2.57
C ASP A 427 -25.81 22.16 -2.14
N THR A 428 -25.98 21.94 -0.84
CA THR A 428 -26.20 20.62 -0.24
C THR A 428 -27.52 20.01 -0.70
N VAL A 429 -28.60 20.80 -0.74
CA VAL A 429 -29.91 20.43 -1.30
C VAL A 429 -29.74 20.02 -2.76
N SER A 430 -29.08 20.84 -3.58
CA SER A 430 -28.87 20.56 -5.00
C SER A 430 -28.10 19.26 -5.24
N PHE A 431 -27.08 19.00 -4.41
CA PHE A 431 -26.26 17.77 -4.49
C PHE A 431 -27.07 16.51 -4.12
N PHE A 432 -27.78 16.52 -2.99
CA PHE A 432 -28.51 15.35 -2.53
C PHE A 432 -29.81 15.11 -3.31
N GLN A 433 -30.43 16.15 -3.89
CA GLN A 433 -31.59 15.99 -4.76
C GLN A 433 -31.32 15.07 -5.95
N GLN A 434 -30.09 15.07 -6.47
CA GLN A 434 -29.68 14.23 -7.59
C GLN A 434 -29.12 12.87 -7.14
N ARG A 435 -28.50 12.83 -5.95
CA ARG A 435 -27.74 11.67 -5.49
C ARG A 435 -28.51 10.76 -4.53
N ASP A 436 -29.12 11.33 -3.50
CA ASP A 436 -29.90 10.63 -2.48
C ASP A 436 -30.90 11.59 -1.79
N PRO A 437 -32.12 11.75 -2.33
CA PRO A 437 -33.14 12.64 -1.78
C PRO A 437 -33.55 12.33 -0.34
N HIS A 438 -33.38 11.09 0.13
CA HIS A 438 -33.77 10.69 1.50
C HIS A 438 -32.98 11.44 2.58
N GLN A 439 -31.73 11.89 2.28
CA GLN A 439 -30.97 12.74 3.21
C GLN A 439 -31.69 14.06 3.46
N LEU A 440 -32.38 14.62 2.45
CA LEU A 440 -33.11 15.88 2.56
C LEU A 440 -34.38 15.69 3.38
N GLU A 441 -35.15 14.63 3.11
CA GLU A 441 -36.35 14.28 3.89
C GLU A 441 -36.02 14.08 5.37
N ARG A 442 -34.85 13.51 5.67
CA ARG A 442 -34.37 13.36 7.04
C ARG A 442 -33.96 14.71 7.64
N ALA A 443 -33.26 15.55 6.89
CA ALA A 443 -32.80 16.85 7.36
C ALA A 443 -33.94 17.82 7.67
N GLU A 444 -35.08 17.69 7.00
CA GLU A 444 -36.31 18.44 7.33
C GLU A 444 -36.87 18.08 8.71
N LYS A 445 -36.73 16.82 9.13
CA LYS A 445 -37.26 16.29 10.41
C LYS A 445 -36.24 16.36 11.55
N ASP A 446 -34.95 16.39 11.22
CA ASP A 446 -33.83 16.35 12.15
C ASP A 446 -32.86 17.52 11.88
N PRO A 447 -33.02 18.65 12.62
CA PRO A 447 -32.13 19.80 12.49
C PRO A 447 -30.65 19.48 12.76
N ARG A 448 -30.37 18.42 13.53
CA ARG A 448 -29.00 17.96 13.78
C ARG A 448 -28.42 17.28 12.56
N HIS A 449 -29.24 16.53 11.81
CA HIS A 449 -28.83 15.94 10.55
C HIS A 449 -28.58 17.02 9.48
N LYS A 450 -29.43 18.05 9.38
CA LYS A 450 -29.17 19.22 8.52
C LYS A 450 -27.79 19.84 8.82
N MET A 451 -27.48 20.06 10.10
CA MET A 451 -26.17 20.53 10.53
C MET A 451 -25.02 19.61 10.08
N ALA A 452 -25.18 18.30 10.22
CA ALA A 452 -24.19 17.33 9.76
C ALA A 452 -23.94 17.43 8.25
N LEU A 453 -24.99 17.54 7.43
CA LEU A 453 -24.87 17.65 5.97
C LEU A 453 -24.11 18.93 5.57
N VAL A 454 -24.40 20.07 6.21
CA VAL A 454 -23.67 21.33 6.00
C VAL A 454 -22.20 21.20 6.39
N PHE A 455 -21.88 20.53 7.50
CA PHE A 455 -20.48 20.34 7.90
C PHE A 455 -19.75 19.37 6.96
N ARG A 456 -20.44 18.32 6.51
CA ARG A 456 -19.94 17.33 5.55
C ARG A 456 -19.69 17.93 4.16
N TRP A 457 -20.34 19.04 3.79
CA TRP A 457 -19.98 19.82 2.59
C TRP A 457 -18.52 20.25 2.64
N TYR A 458 -18.06 20.82 3.76
CA TYR A 458 -16.66 21.25 3.91
C TYR A 458 -15.73 20.04 3.92
N LEU A 459 -16.06 19.00 4.71
CA LEU A 459 -15.23 17.80 4.81
C LEU A 459 -15.09 17.09 3.44
N GLY A 460 -16.18 16.94 2.70
CA GLY A 460 -16.16 16.31 1.37
C GLY A 460 -15.43 17.13 0.31
N LEU A 461 -15.65 18.45 0.26
CA LEU A 461 -15.00 19.31 -0.73
C LEU A 461 -13.52 19.56 -0.43
N SER A 462 -13.11 19.54 0.83
CA SER A 462 -11.71 19.76 1.23
C SER A 462 -10.72 18.77 0.59
N SER A 463 -11.14 17.51 0.38
CA SER A 463 -10.36 16.53 -0.37
C SER A 463 -10.31 16.88 -1.87
N ARG A 464 -11.43 17.31 -2.46
CA ARG A 464 -11.48 17.70 -3.88
C ARG A 464 -10.63 18.93 -4.15
N TRP A 465 -10.67 19.95 -3.28
CA TRP A 465 -9.85 21.16 -3.40
C TRP A 465 -8.36 20.84 -3.43
N SER A 466 -7.91 19.90 -2.60
CA SER A 466 -6.53 19.41 -2.60
C SER A 466 -6.13 18.72 -3.90
N ASN A 467 -7.04 17.90 -4.44
CA ASN A 467 -6.78 17.15 -5.68
C ASN A 467 -6.73 18.06 -6.91
N SER A 468 -7.68 19.00 -7.03
CA SER A 468 -7.75 19.94 -8.15
C SER A 468 -6.79 21.12 -8.04
N GLY A 469 -6.30 21.42 -6.84
CA GLY A 469 -5.49 22.61 -6.58
C GLY A 469 -6.33 23.89 -6.59
N GLU A 470 -7.50 23.85 -5.95
CA GLU A 470 -8.42 24.99 -5.87
C GLU A 470 -7.73 26.20 -5.21
N LYS A 471 -7.57 27.28 -5.99
CA LYS A 471 -6.84 28.47 -5.53
C LYS A 471 -7.60 29.19 -4.42
N GLY A 472 -6.88 29.65 -3.41
CA GLY A 472 -7.47 30.30 -2.24
C GLY A 472 -8.10 29.34 -1.23
N ARG A 473 -8.05 28.02 -1.46
CA ARG A 473 -8.48 26.97 -0.52
C ARG A 473 -7.31 26.16 0.05
N GLU A 474 -6.07 26.57 -0.17
CA GLU A 474 -4.86 25.82 0.22
C GLU A 474 -4.86 25.47 1.72
N MET A 475 -5.24 26.42 2.58
CA MET A 475 -5.36 26.18 4.03
C MET A 475 -6.54 25.28 4.44
N ASP A 476 -7.42 24.94 3.50
CA ASP A 476 -8.57 24.06 3.70
C ASP A 476 -8.33 22.65 3.12
N TYR A 477 -7.18 22.40 2.49
CA TYR A 477 -6.91 21.12 1.83
C TYR A 477 -6.87 19.97 2.83
N GLN A 478 -7.72 18.97 2.60
CA GLN A 478 -7.62 17.67 3.26
C GLN A 478 -6.68 16.78 2.46
N ILE A 479 -5.58 16.38 3.10
CA ILE A 479 -4.54 15.53 2.48
C ILE A 479 -4.37 14.30 3.38
N TRP A 480 -4.84 13.16 2.90
CA TRP A 480 -4.71 11.88 3.62
C TRP A 480 -3.26 11.41 3.61
N CYS A 481 -2.63 11.43 4.78
CA CYS A 481 -1.20 11.19 4.89
C CYS A 481 -0.89 10.57 6.26
N GLY A 482 -0.13 9.48 6.28
CA GLY A 482 0.37 8.87 7.52
C GLY A 482 1.83 9.24 7.78
N PRO A 483 2.39 8.80 8.93
CA PRO A 483 3.78 9.07 9.31
C PRO A 483 4.82 8.50 8.32
N ALA A 484 4.41 7.53 7.49
CA ALA A 484 5.18 6.97 6.40
C ALA A 484 5.74 8.03 5.43
N MET A 485 5.04 9.14 5.18
CA MET A 485 5.56 10.22 4.34
C MET A 485 6.79 10.88 4.97
N GLY A 486 6.75 11.14 6.28
CA GLY A 486 7.87 11.73 7.01
C GLY A 486 9.09 10.82 7.03
N ALA A 487 8.88 9.52 7.29
CA ALA A 487 9.95 8.52 7.23
C ALA A 487 10.60 8.44 5.85
N PHE A 488 9.79 8.50 4.77
CA PHE A 488 10.30 8.58 3.40
C PHE A 488 11.11 9.87 3.17
N ASN A 489 10.56 11.04 3.54
CA ASN A 489 11.22 12.32 3.33
C ASN A 489 12.56 12.40 4.07
N GLU A 490 12.66 11.84 5.28
CA GLU A 490 13.92 11.76 6.01
C GLU A 490 14.91 10.81 5.33
N TRP A 491 14.45 9.66 4.83
CA TRP A 491 15.28 8.71 4.11
C TRP A 491 15.86 9.28 2.80
N VAL A 492 15.08 10.08 2.06
CA VAL A 492 15.51 10.67 0.79
C VAL A 492 16.16 12.05 0.92
N ARG A 493 16.32 12.57 2.15
CA ARG A 493 16.93 13.88 2.40
C ARG A 493 18.36 13.93 1.83
N GLY A 494 18.68 15.02 1.14
CA GLY A 494 19.96 15.23 0.49
C GLY A 494 20.13 14.46 -0.83
N THR A 495 19.13 13.71 -1.29
CA THR A 495 19.16 13.02 -2.58
C THR A 495 18.29 13.71 -3.62
N TYR A 496 18.33 13.22 -4.87
CA TYR A 496 17.50 13.78 -5.93
C TYR A 496 15.99 13.59 -5.67
N LEU A 497 15.58 12.56 -4.91
CA LEU A 497 14.18 12.30 -4.56
C LEU A 497 13.62 13.25 -3.47
N GLU A 498 14.47 14.05 -2.83
CA GLU A 498 14.01 15.12 -1.93
C GLU A 498 13.04 16.06 -2.67
N LYS A 499 13.35 16.37 -3.94
CA LYS A 499 12.54 17.24 -4.79
C LYS A 499 11.29 16.51 -5.32
N PRO A 500 10.08 17.07 -5.13
CA PRO A 500 8.83 16.41 -5.54
C PRO A 500 8.73 16.15 -7.05
N GLU A 501 9.31 17.00 -7.89
CA GLU A 501 9.34 16.82 -9.34
C GLU A 501 10.13 15.59 -9.81
N ASN A 502 11.01 15.07 -8.95
CA ASN A 502 11.80 13.87 -9.24
C ASN A 502 11.14 12.57 -8.74
N ARG A 503 10.05 12.67 -7.99
CA ARG A 503 9.38 11.50 -7.42
C ARG A 503 8.48 10.83 -8.46
N SER A 504 9.00 9.80 -9.12
CA SER A 504 8.19 8.87 -9.91
C SER A 504 7.80 7.67 -9.05
N VAL A 505 6.55 7.24 -9.16
CA VAL A 505 6.02 6.10 -8.38
C VAL A 505 6.82 4.80 -8.58
N VAL A 506 7.32 4.57 -9.80
CA VAL A 506 8.13 3.38 -10.14
C VAL A 506 9.50 3.47 -9.50
N ASP A 507 10.15 4.64 -9.59
CA ASP A 507 11.48 4.87 -9.05
C ASP A 507 11.49 4.75 -7.51
N VAL A 508 10.45 5.30 -6.87
CA VAL A 508 10.22 5.12 -5.43
C VAL A 508 10.07 3.64 -5.05
N ALA A 509 9.24 2.89 -5.78
CA ALA A 509 9.03 1.46 -5.51
C ALA A 509 10.32 0.64 -5.68
N LEU A 510 11.08 0.89 -6.76
CA LEU A 510 12.36 0.24 -7.03
C LEU A 510 13.37 0.52 -5.92
N HIS A 511 13.54 1.78 -5.50
CA HIS A 511 14.48 2.10 -4.43
C HIS A 511 14.11 1.48 -3.08
N ILE A 512 12.81 1.38 -2.75
CA ILE A 512 12.37 0.68 -1.55
C ILE A 512 12.77 -0.80 -1.60
N LEU A 513 12.51 -1.49 -2.72
CA LEU A 513 12.84 -2.92 -2.87
C LEU A 513 14.35 -3.17 -2.98
N THR A 514 15.08 -2.40 -3.78
CA THR A 514 16.54 -2.50 -3.92
C THR A 514 17.21 -2.26 -2.58
N GLY A 515 16.77 -1.24 -1.83
CA GLY A 515 17.28 -1.00 -0.50
C GLY A 515 16.96 -2.15 0.46
N ALA A 516 15.77 -2.74 0.39
CA ALA A 516 15.39 -3.87 1.24
C ALA A 516 16.28 -5.10 0.98
N ALA A 517 16.51 -5.44 -0.28
CA ALA A 517 17.40 -6.52 -0.70
C ALA A 517 18.87 -6.27 -0.29
N TYR A 518 19.35 -5.02 -0.47
CA TYR A 518 20.66 -4.61 0.02
C TYR A 518 20.79 -4.79 1.54
N LEU A 519 19.81 -4.30 2.30
CA LEU A 519 19.81 -4.42 3.77
C LEU A 519 19.70 -5.87 4.22
N GLN A 520 19.02 -6.74 3.48
CA GLN A 520 19.00 -8.19 3.75
C GLN A 520 20.42 -8.77 3.71
N ARG A 521 21.22 -8.43 2.70
CA ARG A 521 22.63 -8.85 2.61
C ARG A 521 23.48 -8.30 3.76
N VAL A 522 23.27 -7.05 4.16
CA VAL A 522 23.93 -6.46 5.34
C VAL A 522 23.55 -7.20 6.62
N ARG A 523 22.28 -7.60 6.78
CA ARG A 523 21.83 -8.41 7.93
C ARG A 523 22.43 -9.82 7.91
N LEU A 524 22.63 -10.42 6.74
CA LEU A 524 23.33 -11.70 6.61
C LEU A 524 24.82 -11.59 7.00
N LEU A 525 25.52 -10.53 6.57
CA LEU A 525 26.88 -10.26 7.07
C LEU A 525 26.90 -10.22 8.60
N ASN A 526 25.97 -9.48 9.19
CA ASN A 526 25.84 -9.36 10.64
C ASN A 526 25.54 -10.69 11.34
N ALA A 527 24.76 -11.58 10.69
CA ALA A 527 24.46 -12.93 11.18
C ALA A 527 25.69 -13.84 11.17
N TYR A 528 26.61 -13.66 10.21
CA TYR A 528 27.94 -14.31 10.20
C TYR A 528 28.94 -13.68 11.18
N GLY A 529 28.47 -12.83 12.10
CA GLY A 529 29.30 -12.21 13.12
C GLY A 529 30.23 -11.12 12.57
N ILE A 530 29.92 -10.54 11.40
CA ILE A 530 30.66 -9.43 10.82
C ILE A 530 30.05 -8.13 11.34
N GLN A 531 30.89 -7.19 11.74
CA GLN A 531 30.50 -5.84 12.08
C GLN A 531 30.60 -4.98 10.82
N THR A 532 29.48 -4.34 10.46
CA THR A 532 29.42 -3.38 9.36
C THR A 532 29.44 -1.95 9.92
N PRO A 533 30.09 -1.00 9.23
CA PRO A 533 30.14 0.41 9.61
C PRO A 533 28.77 1.09 9.34
N PRO A 534 28.46 2.22 10.02
CA PRO A 534 27.18 2.93 9.84
C PRO A 534 26.83 3.30 8.39
N GLU A 535 27.83 3.56 7.55
CA GLU A 535 27.70 3.93 6.14
C GLU A 535 27.22 2.77 5.25
N LEU A 536 27.43 1.52 5.69
CA LEU A 536 26.91 0.32 5.02
C LEU A 536 25.56 -0.10 5.59
N GLU A 537 25.21 0.33 6.80
CA GLU A 537 23.93 0.04 7.46
C GLU A 537 22.74 0.83 6.89
N ARG A 538 22.98 1.67 5.87
CA ARG A 538 21.95 2.52 5.23
C ARG A 538 22.05 2.43 3.71
N TYR A 539 20.89 2.31 3.07
CA TYR A 539 20.73 2.50 1.63
C TYR A 539 20.17 3.91 1.36
N GLN A 540 20.74 4.63 0.40
CA GLN A 540 20.24 5.94 -0.04
C GLN A 540 20.04 5.97 -1.57
N PRO A 541 18.95 6.59 -2.05
CA PRO A 541 18.67 6.71 -3.48
C PRO A 541 19.47 7.85 -4.10
N LEU A 542 20.75 7.61 -4.44
CA LEU A 542 21.65 8.65 -4.96
C LEU A 542 21.47 8.94 -6.45
N HIS A 543 21.01 7.94 -7.22
CA HIS A 543 20.81 8.03 -8.65
C HIS A 543 19.54 7.28 -9.04
N LYS A 544 18.89 7.75 -10.10
CA LYS A 544 17.72 7.09 -10.69
C LYS A 544 18.06 5.66 -11.10
N LEU A 545 17.22 4.70 -10.71
CA LEU A 545 17.35 3.33 -11.16
C LEU A 545 16.77 3.23 -12.59
N ASN A 546 17.58 2.79 -13.55
CA ASN A 546 17.07 2.47 -14.88
C ASN A 546 16.24 1.17 -14.77
N GLU A 547 15.06 1.14 -15.40
CA GLU A 547 14.22 -0.09 -15.49
C GLU A 547 15.01 -1.31 -16.03
N VAL A 548 16.09 -1.04 -16.77
CA VAL A 548 16.98 -2.00 -17.45
C VAL A 548 18.01 -2.68 -16.54
N VAL A 549 18.18 -2.29 -15.27
CA VAL A 549 19.15 -2.96 -14.34
C VAL A 549 18.77 -4.42 -14.02
N SER A 550 17.65 -4.90 -14.57
CA SER A 550 17.04 -6.17 -14.23
C SER A 550 16.85 -7.13 -15.43
N ALA A 551 17.44 -6.82 -16.60
CA ALA A 551 17.27 -7.61 -17.84
C ALA A 551 18.59 -8.04 -18.51
N THR A 552 19.68 -8.17 -17.74
CA THR A 552 20.92 -8.80 -18.20
C THR A 552 21.39 -9.85 -17.20
N VAL A 553 20.77 -11.04 -17.25
CA VAL A 553 21.35 -12.35 -17.64
C VAL A 553 20.18 -13.25 -18.01
#